data_AF-A0A9D8R333-F1
#
_entry.id   AF-A0A9D8R333-F1
#
_cell.length_a   1.000
_cell.length_b   1.000
_cell.length_c   1.000
_cell.angle_alpha   90.00
_cell.angle_beta   90.00
_cell.angle_gamma   90.00
#
_symmetry.space_group_name_H-M   'P 1'
#
loop_
_entity.id
_entity.type
_entity.pdbx_description
1 polymer ?
#
loop_
_entity_poly.entity_id
_entity_poly.type
_entity_poly.pdbx_seq_one_letter_code
_entity_poly.pdbx_strand_id
1 'polypeptide(L)'
;MKKILKIVTSVACAAVMCLAATAGTLSAGTVANAYTTEDGKVKYSIAADRVMYYTSTPIDVSINTFEAWIKLPEIEVAEALGYGVIFSDYYSAAFGFPGAVSFNVTAGGNLRLQWGCKKAKNYDAYNYEHTVTSVDLRTNTWTHVAVVRDKDASEFRYYINGELVDTEVASVGEAVTGMAFGVGSDWNNWYGDKTPFLGEIRQVTIYSSAVSGETVVADMNRTEIRSAERNGLLSNWYFTETWGKEKVVEDTADTGNDCLRGTFDKYVPVEDAGDFDYSFMVIPDIQAMINKPNNKRSNFVQQQMWIASHAEELKTQFVLFAGDLTEHFENFDNSTPEMMDEEWRFTRLAMSVLDGAVPYIAVPGNHDYDDGGRKSRNLEGYNEYFRYDDFSEYSYFGGAFEKGHMENTYFLFEVCGVKYLVFGLEYKPRVNVMNWVDRIISEYPDRRVMLITHSLVEVDGSLVTANGNIPSTCAYDRPLSGAEMWDKVLRKHDNMFMTFSGHTCTDYVVLRQDTGDNGNTVTSVLVDAQGSMMTSAMNTFLIVKVNESKKTMSFCYYSPEYDMCYNEQSQFTVSFADAANPTVGI
;
A
#
# COMPACT_ATOMS: atom_id res chain seq x y z
N MET A 1 33.09 0.66 40.19
CA MET A 1 32.28 0.20 39.04
C MET A 1 33.12 -0.27 37.84
N LYS A 2 34.16 -1.10 38.03
CA LYS A 2 35.00 -1.63 36.93
C LYS A 2 35.21 -3.16 36.97
N LYS A 3 34.35 -3.88 37.70
CA LYS A 3 34.43 -5.36 37.83
C LYS A 3 33.15 -6.13 37.48
N ILE A 4 32.07 -5.45 37.09
CA ILE A 4 30.82 -6.10 36.63
C ILE A 4 30.73 -6.15 35.09
N LEU A 5 31.49 -5.30 34.38
CA LEU A 5 31.48 -5.21 32.92
C LEU A 5 32.24 -6.34 32.19
N LYS A 6 32.88 -7.27 32.91
CA LYS A 6 33.67 -8.38 32.31
C LYS A 6 32.96 -9.74 32.34
N ILE A 7 31.79 -9.84 32.95
CA ILE A 7 31.03 -11.11 33.05
C ILE A 7 29.89 -11.14 32.03
N VAL A 8 29.43 -9.99 31.52
CA VAL A 8 28.36 -9.92 30.50
C VAL A 8 28.91 -10.16 29.08
N THR A 9 30.17 -9.84 28.81
CA THR A 9 30.80 -10.00 27.48
C THR A 9 31.21 -11.44 27.15
N SER A 10 31.37 -12.32 28.15
CA SER A 10 31.79 -13.71 27.95
C SER A 10 30.64 -14.71 27.84
N VAL A 11 29.40 -14.32 28.16
CA VAL A 11 28.21 -15.18 28.02
C VAL A 11 27.46 -14.89 26.71
N ALA A 12 27.58 -13.67 26.15
CA ALA A 12 26.96 -13.30 24.87
C ALA A 12 27.70 -13.86 23.63
N CYS A 13 28.98 -14.22 23.75
CA CYS A 13 29.79 -14.69 22.60
C CYS A 13 29.74 -16.21 22.38
N ALA A 14 29.18 -16.99 23.32
CA ALA A 14 29.12 -18.45 23.23
C ALA A 14 27.74 -19.00 22.81
N ALA A 15 26.72 -18.16 22.70
CA ALA A 15 25.37 -18.55 22.25
C ALA A 15 25.11 -18.23 20.75
N VAL A 16 26.04 -17.57 20.06
CA VAL A 16 25.89 -17.11 18.67
C VAL A 16 26.52 -18.07 17.64
N MET A 17 27.03 -19.24 18.05
CA MET A 17 27.83 -20.10 17.16
C MET A 17 27.30 -21.52 16.93
N CYS A 18 25.99 -21.78 17.11
CA CYS A 18 25.40 -23.05 16.68
C CYS A 18 23.89 -22.97 16.44
N LEU A 19 23.48 -22.10 15.52
CA LEU A 19 22.35 -22.38 14.64
C LEU A 19 22.88 -22.25 13.23
N ALA A 20 23.69 -23.24 12.84
CA ALA A 20 23.81 -23.56 11.44
C ALA A 20 22.37 -23.73 10.95
N ALA A 21 21.97 -22.85 10.04
CA ALA A 21 20.76 -23.00 9.27
C ALA A 21 20.75 -24.42 8.72
N THR A 22 20.00 -25.31 9.38
CA THR A 22 19.37 -26.38 8.65
C THR A 22 18.50 -25.63 7.67
N ALA A 23 18.98 -25.54 6.42
CA ALA A 23 18.15 -25.36 5.26
C ALA A 23 17.11 -26.47 5.32
N GLY A 24 16.08 -26.26 6.14
CA GLY A 24 14.85 -27.01 6.08
C GLY A 24 14.40 -26.79 4.66
N THR A 25 14.32 -27.89 3.92
CA THR A 25 13.59 -27.97 2.67
C THR A 25 12.32 -27.14 2.82
N LEU A 26 12.30 -25.98 2.16
CA LEU A 26 11.18 -25.07 2.09
C LEU A 26 9.92 -25.89 1.84
N SER A 27 9.04 -26.03 2.84
CA SER A 27 7.65 -26.26 2.52
C SER A 27 7.21 -24.95 1.86
N ALA A 28 7.05 -25.01 0.54
CA ALA A 28 6.63 -23.90 -0.30
C ALA A 28 5.70 -22.96 0.47
N GLY A 29 6.12 -21.70 0.60
CA GLY A 29 5.24 -20.62 1.05
C GLY A 29 3.93 -20.76 0.29
N THR A 30 2.81 -20.63 1.00
CA THR A 30 1.45 -20.92 0.56
C THR A 30 1.27 -20.57 -0.92
N VAL A 31 1.48 -21.56 -1.79
CA VAL A 31 1.36 -21.39 -3.24
C VAL A 31 -0.11 -21.10 -3.44
N ALA A 32 -0.48 -19.93 -3.95
CA ALA A 32 -1.89 -19.72 -4.32
C ALA A 32 -2.30 -20.90 -5.19
N ASN A 33 -3.45 -21.51 -4.88
CA ASN A 33 -3.93 -22.80 -5.39
C ASN A 33 -3.26 -23.15 -6.72
N ALA A 34 -2.44 -24.20 -6.75
CA ALA A 34 -1.87 -24.66 -8.00
C ALA A 34 -3.05 -25.04 -8.92
N TYR A 35 -3.38 -24.19 -9.89
CA TYR A 35 -4.43 -24.44 -10.88
C TYR A 35 -3.89 -25.46 -11.89
N THR A 36 -3.77 -26.71 -11.46
CA THR A 36 -3.41 -27.83 -12.34
C THR A 36 -4.66 -28.31 -13.06
N THR A 37 -4.66 -28.20 -14.39
CA THR A 37 -5.61 -28.90 -15.26
C THR A 37 -5.30 -30.40 -15.27
N GLU A 38 -6.30 -31.24 -15.59
CA GLU A 38 -6.22 -32.72 -15.59
C GLU A 38 -5.06 -33.30 -16.42
N ASP A 39 -4.55 -32.56 -17.41
CA ASP A 39 -3.48 -33.01 -18.32
C ASP A 39 -2.06 -32.59 -17.90
N GLY A 40 -1.90 -31.95 -16.73
CA GLY A 40 -0.58 -31.56 -16.21
C GLY A 40 0.15 -30.50 -17.04
N LYS A 41 -0.57 -29.79 -17.94
CA LYS A 41 -0.04 -28.69 -18.75
C LYS A 41 -0.93 -27.47 -18.61
N VAL A 42 -0.43 -26.47 -17.90
CA VAL A 42 -1.04 -25.14 -17.89
C VAL A 42 -0.49 -24.38 -19.09
N LYS A 43 -1.35 -24.07 -20.06
CA LYS A 43 -1.01 -23.20 -21.18
C LYS A 43 -1.66 -21.84 -20.91
N TYR A 44 -0.85 -20.85 -20.58
CA TYR A 44 -1.17 -19.42 -20.67
C TYR A 44 -2.48 -19.02 -19.99
N SER A 45 -2.59 -19.24 -18.68
CA SER A 45 -3.63 -18.56 -17.90
C SER A 45 -2.97 -17.55 -16.98
N ILE A 46 -3.63 -16.41 -16.81
CA ILE A 46 -3.28 -15.35 -15.86
C ILE A 46 -2.97 -15.95 -14.47
N ALA A 47 -3.79 -16.93 -14.07
CA ALA A 47 -3.62 -17.74 -12.86
C ALA A 47 -2.28 -18.50 -12.78
N ALA A 48 -1.77 -19.01 -13.90
CA ALA A 48 -0.53 -19.77 -14.00
C ALA A 48 0.71 -18.88 -13.94
N ASP A 49 0.66 -17.77 -14.66
CA ASP A 49 1.76 -16.81 -14.74
C ASP A 49 1.94 -16.03 -13.44
N ARG A 50 0.91 -16.04 -12.59
CA ARG A 50 0.89 -15.34 -11.29
C ARG A 50 1.00 -13.82 -11.44
N VAL A 51 0.63 -13.31 -12.61
CA VAL A 51 0.72 -11.90 -12.99
C VAL A 51 -0.68 -11.35 -13.19
N MET A 52 -0.90 -10.14 -12.68
CA MET A 52 -2.05 -9.31 -12.98
C MET A 52 -1.55 -7.98 -13.55
N TYR A 53 -2.46 -7.19 -14.12
CA TYR A 53 -2.20 -5.76 -14.30
C TYR A 53 -3.09 -4.96 -13.36
N TYR A 54 -2.75 -3.71 -13.10
CA TYR A 54 -3.62 -2.78 -12.41
C TYR A 54 -3.53 -1.39 -13.04
N THR A 55 -4.60 -0.61 -12.96
CA THR A 55 -4.62 0.75 -13.49
C THR A 55 -3.63 1.63 -12.73
N SER A 56 -2.87 2.46 -13.44
CA SER A 56 -1.88 3.36 -12.85
C SER A 56 -2.51 4.43 -11.95
N THR A 57 -3.76 4.79 -12.25
CA THR A 57 -4.60 5.60 -11.38
C THR A 57 -5.95 4.91 -11.14
N PRO A 58 -6.58 5.11 -9.96
CA PRO A 58 -7.97 4.72 -9.74
C PRO A 58 -8.93 5.41 -10.71
N ILE A 59 -10.10 4.81 -10.89
CA ILE A 59 -11.16 5.36 -11.74
C ILE A 59 -12.15 6.08 -10.83
N ASP A 60 -12.14 7.42 -10.90
CA ASP A 60 -12.89 8.32 -10.01
C ASP A 60 -14.35 8.56 -10.44
N VAL A 61 -14.81 7.85 -11.48
CA VAL A 61 -16.17 7.89 -12.01
C VAL A 61 -16.69 6.48 -12.26
N SER A 62 -18.01 6.30 -12.26
CA SER A 62 -18.59 4.98 -12.53
C SER A 62 -18.38 4.52 -13.97
N ILE A 63 -17.99 3.26 -14.11
CA ILE A 63 -17.87 2.57 -15.40
C ILE A 63 -19.28 2.20 -15.88
N ASN A 64 -19.82 3.00 -16.81
CA ASN A 64 -21.13 2.78 -17.41
C ASN A 64 -21.10 1.93 -18.67
N THR A 65 -19.92 1.69 -19.24
CA THR A 65 -19.72 0.58 -20.18
C THR A 65 -18.39 -0.10 -19.87
N PHE A 66 -18.42 -1.42 -19.75
CA PHE A 66 -17.25 -2.28 -19.70
C PHE A 66 -17.27 -3.22 -20.89
N GLU A 67 -16.14 -3.36 -21.57
CA GLU A 67 -15.92 -4.33 -22.63
C GLU A 67 -14.61 -5.09 -22.40
N ALA A 68 -14.60 -6.37 -22.75
CA ALA A 68 -13.37 -7.15 -22.75
C ALA A 68 -13.39 -8.24 -23.83
N TRP A 69 -12.20 -8.57 -24.33
CA TRP A 69 -11.98 -9.79 -25.08
C TRP A 69 -11.31 -10.83 -24.20
N ILE A 70 -12.01 -11.94 -23.99
CA ILE A 70 -11.60 -13.02 -23.11
C ILE A 70 -11.61 -14.37 -23.84
N LYS A 71 -10.86 -15.33 -23.34
CA LYS A 71 -10.90 -16.72 -23.79
C LYS A 71 -10.83 -17.65 -22.59
N LEU A 72 -11.89 -18.42 -22.39
CA LEU A 72 -11.98 -19.38 -21.29
C LEU A 72 -11.77 -20.80 -21.80
N PRO A 73 -10.94 -21.62 -21.14
CA PRO A 73 -10.81 -23.03 -21.44
C PRO A 73 -12.13 -23.79 -21.22
N GLU A 74 -12.30 -24.89 -21.94
CA GLU A 74 -13.40 -25.84 -21.76
C GLU A 74 -13.12 -26.78 -20.57
N ILE A 75 -13.08 -26.25 -19.35
CA ILE A 75 -12.87 -27.05 -18.14
C ILE A 75 -13.99 -26.86 -17.11
N GLU A 76 -14.16 -27.82 -16.23
CA GLU A 76 -14.97 -27.61 -15.02
C GLU A 76 -14.05 -27.13 -13.90
N VAL A 77 -14.52 -26.14 -13.15
CA VAL A 77 -13.80 -25.58 -12.00
C VAL A 77 -14.70 -25.67 -10.78
N ALA A 78 -14.09 -25.84 -9.61
CA ALA A 78 -14.85 -25.87 -8.37
C ALA A 78 -15.62 -24.55 -8.18
N GLU A 79 -16.85 -24.64 -7.66
CA GLU A 79 -17.73 -23.49 -7.45
C GLU A 79 -17.07 -22.38 -6.63
N ALA A 80 -16.28 -22.76 -5.62
CA ALA A 80 -15.54 -21.85 -4.76
C ALA A 80 -14.41 -21.06 -5.47
N LEU A 81 -13.91 -21.55 -6.61
CA LEU A 81 -12.85 -20.86 -7.37
C LEU A 81 -13.43 -19.88 -8.40
N GLY A 82 -14.57 -20.25 -9.00
CA GLY A 82 -15.06 -19.56 -10.20
C GLY A 82 -14.07 -19.63 -11.38
N TYR A 83 -14.39 -18.94 -12.48
CA TYR A 83 -13.40 -18.63 -13.53
C TYR A 83 -12.68 -17.31 -13.27
N GLY A 84 -13.10 -16.56 -12.25
CA GLY A 84 -12.36 -15.47 -11.66
C GLY A 84 -12.62 -14.11 -12.27
N VAL A 85 -11.83 -13.15 -11.81
CA VAL A 85 -11.97 -11.71 -12.08
C VAL A 85 -11.39 -11.34 -13.45
N ILE A 86 -12.18 -10.69 -14.30
CA ILE A 86 -11.68 -10.04 -15.52
C ILE A 86 -11.12 -8.67 -15.15
N PHE A 87 -11.92 -7.85 -14.45
CA PHE A 87 -11.59 -6.48 -14.09
C PHE A 87 -12.30 -6.08 -12.79
N SER A 88 -11.57 -5.69 -11.74
CA SER A 88 -12.15 -5.42 -10.42
C SER A 88 -11.24 -4.56 -9.55
N ASP A 89 -11.81 -3.69 -8.75
CA ASP A 89 -11.15 -2.83 -7.77
C ASP A 89 -11.37 -3.30 -6.31
N TYR A 90 -11.95 -4.48 -6.15
CA TYR A 90 -12.37 -4.99 -4.85
C TYR A 90 -11.20 -5.27 -3.91
N TYR A 91 -11.32 -4.77 -2.68
CA TYR A 91 -10.36 -4.92 -1.58
C TYR A 91 -11.08 -5.34 -0.30
N SER A 92 -10.97 -6.63 0.08
CA SER A 92 -11.57 -7.12 1.32
C SER A 92 -10.60 -6.92 2.47
N ALA A 93 -10.75 -5.81 3.20
CA ALA A 93 -10.04 -5.63 4.46
C ALA A 93 -11.01 -5.18 5.54
N ALA A 94 -10.61 -5.34 6.81
CA ALA A 94 -11.28 -4.70 7.94
C ALA A 94 -11.44 -3.18 7.74
N PHE A 95 -10.66 -2.59 6.82
CA PHE A 95 -10.64 -1.18 6.39
C PHE A 95 -11.11 -0.95 4.93
N GLY A 96 -11.71 -1.94 4.26
CA GLY A 96 -12.12 -1.90 2.84
C GLY A 96 -12.90 -0.65 2.38
N PHE A 97 -12.77 -0.35 1.09
CA PHE A 97 -13.31 0.85 0.44
C PHE A 97 -14.68 0.56 -0.18
N PRO A 98 -15.77 1.24 0.28
CA PRO A 98 -17.09 1.04 -0.31
C PRO A 98 -17.10 1.53 -1.76
N GLY A 99 -18.01 0.98 -2.57
CA GLY A 99 -18.17 1.41 -3.97
C GLY A 99 -17.43 0.56 -4.99
N ALA A 100 -16.74 -0.50 -4.57
CA ALA A 100 -16.05 -1.43 -5.47
C ALA A 100 -17.00 -2.08 -6.50
N VAL A 101 -16.49 -2.31 -7.72
CA VAL A 101 -17.15 -2.95 -8.87
C VAL A 101 -16.29 -4.11 -9.36
N SER A 102 -16.92 -5.25 -9.65
CA SER A 102 -16.24 -6.43 -10.19
C SER A 102 -16.96 -6.97 -11.43
N PHE A 103 -16.20 -7.14 -12.51
CA PHE A 103 -16.57 -7.89 -13.70
C PHE A 103 -15.83 -9.23 -13.67
N ASN A 104 -16.56 -10.33 -13.52
CA ASN A 104 -15.98 -11.64 -13.31
C ASN A 104 -16.79 -12.75 -13.98
N VAL A 105 -16.25 -13.98 -13.97
CA VAL A 105 -16.91 -15.16 -14.54
C VAL A 105 -17.11 -16.22 -13.47
N THR A 106 -18.34 -16.73 -13.37
CA THR A 106 -18.71 -17.76 -12.39
C THR A 106 -18.10 -19.12 -12.77
N ALA A 107 -18.18 -20.10 -11.87
CA ALA A 107 -17.74 -21.47 -12.17
C ALA A 107 -18.53 -22.13 -13.32
N GLY A 108 -19.77 -21.68 -13.56
CA GLY A 108 -20.60 -22.10 -14.69
C GLY A 108 -20.21 -21.48 -16.03
N GLY A 109 -19.16 -20.66 -16.08
CA GLY A 109 -18.75 -19.95 -17.30
C GLY A 109 -19.61 -18.74 -17.61
N ASN A 110 -20.38 -18.23 -16.65
CA ASN A 110 -21.32 -17.13 -16.88
C ASN A 110 -20.71 -15.78 -16.53
N LEU A 111 -20.91 -14.77 -17.38
CA LEU A 111 -20.53 -13.39 -17.07
C LEU A 111 -21.32 -12.90 -15.84
N ARG A 112 -20.63 -12.30 -14.88
CA ARG A 112 -21.22 -11.73 -13.67
C ARG A 112 -20.72 -10.31 -13.44
N LEU A 113 -21.66 -9.43 -13.08
CA LEU A 113 -21.41 -8.09 -12.57
C LEU A 113 -21.71 -8.06 -11.07
N GLN A 114 -20.81 -7.47 -10.29
CA GLN A 114 -21.04 -7.09 -8.90
C GLN A 114 -20.78 -5.59 -8.76
N TRP A 115 -21.77 -4.83 -8.27
CA TRP A 115 -21.77 -3.37 -8.34
C TRP A 115 -21.92 -2.74 -6.96
N GLY A 116 -20.99 -1.83 -6.64
CA GLY A 116 -21.00 -0.99 -5.45
C GLY A 116 -21.00 -1.79 -4.15
N CYS A 117 -19.85 -2.34 -3.79
CA CYS A 117 -19.70 -3.03 -2.50
C CYS A 117 -20.07 -2.12 -1.33
N LYS A 118 -21.01 -2.56 -0.49
CA LYS A 118 -21.26 -2.02 0.85
C LYS A 118 -20.41 -2.79 1.83
N LYS A 119 -19.58 -2.08 2.56
CA LYS A 119 -18.96 -2.64 3.76
C LYS A 119 -19.98 -2.64 4.90
N ALA A 120 -20.41 -3.81 5.35
CA ALA A 120 -21.09 -3.98 6.63
C ALA A 120 -20.09 -4.44 7.69
N LYS A 121 -20.37 -4.20 8.98
CA LYS A 121 -19.44 -4.47 10.11
C LYS A 121 -18.78 -5.86 10.16
N ASN A 122 -19.26 -6.84 9.40
CA ASN A 122 -18.72 -8.20 9.37
C ASN A 122 -18.77 -8.90 7.98
N TYR A 123 -19.29 -8.26 6.93
CA TYR A 123 -19.38 -8.85 5.59
C TYR A 123 -19.44 -7.78 4.50
N ASP A 124 -18.83 -8.08 3.36
CA ASP A 124 -18.93 -7.31 2.14
C ASP A 124 -20.20 -7.75 1.38
N ALA A 125 -21.06 -6.79 1.01
CA ALA A 125 -22.29 -7.06 0.28
C ALA A 125 -22.46 -6.03 -0.85
N TYR A 126 -22.59 -6.50 -2.09
CA TYR A 126 -22.79 -5.61 -3.23
C TYR A 126 -24.19 -4.97 -3.24
N ASN A 127 -24.29 -3.71 -3.70
CA ASN A 127 -25.59 -3.05 -3.93
C ASN A 127 -26.44 -3.82 -4.93
N TYR A 128 -25.79 -4.43 -5.91
CA TYR A 128 -26.41 -5.18 -7.00
C TYR A 128 -25.44 -6.24 -7.52
N GLU A 129 -25.97 -7.40 -7.89
CA GLU A 129 -25.24 -8.47 -8.54
C GLU A 129 -26.15 -9.10 -9.59
N HIS A 130 -25.58 -9.42 -10.76
CA HIS A 130 -26.29 -10.15 -11.81
C HIS A 130 -25.39 -11.10 -12.56
N THR A 131 -25.92 -12.26 -12.92
CA THR A 131 -25.21 -13.31 -13.67
C THR A 131 -25.99 -13.69 -14.92
N VAL A 132 -25.33 -13.62 -16.09
CA VAL A 132 -25.92 -13.99 -17.38
C VAL A 132 -25.91 -15.52 -17.54
N THR A 133 -26.98 -16.17 -17.09
CA THR A 133 -27.07 -17.65 -17.07
C THR A 133 -27.36 -18.29 -18.43
N SER A 134 -27.73 -17.50 -19.44
CA SER A 134 -28.08 -17.97 -20.79
C SER A 134 -26.88 -18.32 -21.66
N VAL A 135 -25.66 -17.90 -21.27
CA VAL A 135 -24.44 -18.07 -22.06
C VAL A 135 -23.35 -18.70 -21.21
N ASP A 136 -22.74 -19.76 -21.75
CA ASP A 136 -21.53 -20.38 -21.23
C ASP A 136 -20.32 -19.91 -22.06
N LEU A 137 -19.40 -19.19 -21.42
CA LEU A 137 -18.22 -18.61 -22.05
C LEU A 137 -17.07 -19.60 -22.23
N ARG A 138 -17.19 -20.82 -21.69
CA ARG A 138 -16.17 -21.88 -21.75
C ARG A 138 -16.17 -22.54 -23.12
N THR A 139 -15.70 -21.81 -24.12
CA THR A 139 -15.70 -22.24 -25.52
C THR A 139 -14.31 -22.47 -26.10
N ASN A 140 -13.26 -22.20 -25.30
CA ASN A 140 -11.86 -22.19 -25.74
C ASN A 140 -11.61 -21.32 -26.99
N THR A 141 -12.51 -20.38 -27.25
CA THR A 141 -12.41 -19.39 -28.32
C THR A 141 -12.49 -17.99 -27.74
N TRP A 142 -11.89 -17.06 -28.45
CA TRP A 142 -12.00 -15.66 -28.11
C TRP A 142 -13.45 -15.19 -28.20
N THR A 143 -13.95 -14.64 -27.11
CA THR A 143 -15.31 -14.12 -26.96
C THR A 143 -15.23 -12.67 -26.47
N HIS A 144 -15.93 -11.77 -27.15
CA HIS A 144 -16.11 -10.40 -26.68
C HIS A 144 -17.28 -10.38 -25.70
N VAL A 145 -17.10 -9.72 -24.57
CA VAL A 145 -18.13 -9.52 -23.56
C VAL A 145 -18.28 -8.02 -23.29
N ALA A 146 -19.50 -7.54 -23.15
CA ALA A 146 -19.76 -6.17 -22.73
C ALA A 146 -20.93 -6.03 -21.78
N VAL A 147 -20.83 -5.06 -20.88
CA VAL A 147 -21.88 -4.67 -19.93
C VAL A 147 -22.09 -3.17 -20.05
N VAL A 148 -23.30 -2.74 -20.41
CA VAL A 148 -23.68 -1.33 -20.53
C VAL A 148 -24.70 -1.00 -19.46
N ARG A 149 -24.34 -0.10 -18.53
CA ARG A 149 -25.26 0.51 -17.57
C ARG A 149 -25.86 1.78 -18.16
N ASP A 150 -27.16 1.73 -18.42
CA ASP A 150 -27.94 2.90 -18.80
C ASP A 150 -28.65 3.45 -17.57
N LYS A 151 -28.03 4.44 -16.93
CA LYS A 151 -28.54 5.04 -15.71
C LYS A 151 -29.91 5.69 -15.90
N ASP A 152 -30.12 6.34 -17.04
CA ASP A 152 -31.37 7.08 -17.33
C ASP A 152 -32.52 6.12 -17.60
N ALA A 153 -32.25 4.98 -18.27
CA ALA A 153 -33.21 3.90 -18.45
C ALA A 153 -33.34 2.96 -17.24
N SER A 154 -32.44 3.07 -16.25
CA SER A 154 -32.35 2.16 -15.09
C SER A 154 -32.21 0.69 -15.50
N GLU A 155 -31.33 0.41 -16.47
CA GLU A 155 -31.08 -0.95 -16.93
C GLU A 155 -29.60 -1.24 -17.17
N PHE A 156 -29.26 -2.53 -17.11
CA PHE A 156 -28.01 -3.09 -17.61
C PHE A 156 -28.30 -3.93 -18.84
N ARG A 157 -27.51 -3.75 -19.89
CA ARG A 157 -27.55 -4.55 -21.12
C ARG A 157 -26.26 -5.34 -21.25
N TYR A 158 -26.38 -6.63 -21.53
CA TYR A 158 -25.25 -7.55 -21.62
C TYR A 158 -25.10 -8.07 -23.04
N TYR A 159 -23.89 -7.96 -23.58
CA TYR A 159 -23.59 -8.36 -24.95
C TYR A 159 -22.51 -9.43 -24.99
N ILE A 160 -22.66 -10.39 -25.88
CA ILE A 160 -21.67 -11.42 -26.20
C ILE A 160 -21.42 -11.39 -27.70
N ASN A 161 -20.17 -11.19 -28.12
CA ASN A 161 -19.78 -11.00 -29.52
C ASN A 161 -20.64 -9.93 -30.25
N GLY A 162 -20.97 -8.86 -29.53
CA GLY A 162 -21.80 -7.76 -30.03
C GLY A 162 -23.31 -8.04 -30.07
N GLU A 163 -23.77 -9.26 -29.79
CA GLU A 163 -25.19 -9.60 -29.71
C GLU A 163 -25.74 -9.36 -28.30
N LEU A 164 -26.89 -8.70 -28.18
CA LEU A 164 -27.58 -8.52 -26.89
C LEU A 164 -28.13 -9.86 -26.42
N VAL A 165 -27.65 -10.36 -25.28
CA VAL A 165 -28.05 -11.66 -24.73
C VAL A 165 -28.90 -11.57 -23.46
N ASP A 166 -28.85 -10.42 -22.77
CA ASP A 166 -29.59 -10.20 -21.54
C ASP A 166 -29.84 -8.71 -21.27
N THR A 167 -30.91 -8.40 -20.53
CA THR A 167 -31.26 -7.04 -20.10
C THR A 167 -31.92 -7.09 -18.74
N GLU A 168 -31.35 -6.37 -17.79
CA GLU A 168 -31.82 -6.33 -16.40
C GLU A 168 -32.24 -4.92 -16.00
N VAL A 169 -33.45 -4.79 -15.47
CA VAL A 169 -33.94 -3.52 -14.92
C VAL A 169 -33.44 -3.38 -13.48
N ALA A 170 -32.52 -2.45 -13.26
CA ALA A 170 -31.95 -2.18 -11.95
C ALA A 170 -31.64 -0.70 -11.77
N SER A 171 -32.23 -0.09 -10.73
CA SER A 171 -31.94 1.28 -10.32
C SER A 171 -30.86 1.28 -9.25
N VAL A 172 -29.60 1.38 -9.68
CA VAL A 172 -28.44 1.42 -8.79
C VAL A 172 -27.78 2.80 -8.83
N GLY A 173 -27.21 3.23 -7.69
CA GLY A 173 -26.44 4.47 -7.61
C GLY A 173 -25.07 4.38 -8.28
N GLU A 174 -24.29 5.46 -8.18
CA GLU A 174 -22.88 5.45 -8.57
C GLU A 174 -22.07 4.47 -7.70
N ALA A 175 -21.04 3.91 -8.29
CA ALA A 175 -20.03 3.07 -7.65
C ALA A 175 -18.65 3.60 -8.07
N VAL A 176 -17.88 4.07 -7.09
CA VAL A 176 -16.53 4.63 -7.22
C VAL A 176 -15.75 4.21 -5.98
N THR A 177 -14.49 3.84 -6.15
CA THR A 177 -13.56 3.50 -5.07
C THR A 177 -12.21 4.19 -5.31
N GLY A 178 -11.45 4.41 -4.24
CA GLY A 178 -10.07 4.89 -4.34
C GLY A 178 -9.06 3.79 -4.73
N MET A 179 -9.49 2.55 -4.90
CA MET A 179 -8.60 1.47 -5.34
C MET A 179 -8.44 1.48 -6.86
N ALA A 180 -7.20 1.26 -7.32
CA ALA A 180 -6.94 0.95 -8.72
C ALA A 180 -7.71 -0.32 -9.13
N PHE A 181 -8.11 -0.44 -10.40
CA PHE A 181 -8.70 -1.68 -10.87
C PHE A 181 -7.60 -2.67 -11.25
N GLY A 182 -7.72 -3.90 -10.79
CA GLY A 182 -6.95 -5.05 -11.28
C GLY A 182 -7.55 -5.64 -12.55
N VAL A 183 -6.70 -6.06 -13.48
CA VAL A 183 -7.03 -6.84 -14.68
C VAL A 183 -6.52 -8.26 -14.48
N GLY A 184 -7.42 -9.23 -14.58
CA GLY A 184 -7.13 -10.64 -14.38
C GLY A 184 -7.09 -11.08 -12.90
N SER A 185 -7.18 -10.15 -11.96
CA SER A 185 -7.35 -10.39 -10.52
C SER A 185 -7.81 -9.10 -9.83
N ASP A 186 -7.99 -9.14 -8.50
CA ASP A 186 -8.35 -8.00 -7.67
C ASP A 186 -7.39 -7.84 -6.47
N TRP A 187 -7.74 -6.99 -5.52
CA TRP A 187 -6.95 -6.74 -4.32
C TRP A 187 -7.36 -7.64 -3.14
N ASN A 188 -8.18 -8.67 -3.32
CA ASN A 188 -8.56 -9.59 -2.23
C ASN A 188 -7.48 -10.67 -1.95
N ASN A 189 -6.23 -10.26 -2.05
CA ASN A 189 -5.13 -11.15 -2.41
C ASN A 189 -4.59 -12.02 -1.24
N TRP A 190 -5.06 -11.92 0.02
CA TRP A 190 -4.31 -12.52 1.14
C TRP A 190 -5.12 -13.28 2.21
N TYR A 191 -6.43 -13.47 2.03
CA TYR A 191 -7.26 -14.26 2.97
C TYR A 191 -7.48 -15.73 2.57
N GLY A 192 -6.91 -16.17 1.45
CA GLY A 192 -6.98 -17.57 0.98
C GLY A 192 -7.95 -17.81 -0.19
N ASP A 193 -8.79 -16.83 -0.53
CA ASP A 193 -9.86 -16.94 -1.52
C ASP A 193 -9.56 -16.16 -2.82
N LYS A 194 -8.35 -16.31 -3.38
CA LYS A 194 -8.03 -15.65 -4.66
C LYS A 194 -8.89 -16.21 -5.79
N THR A 195 -9.42 -15.31 -6.61
CA THR A 195 -10.19 -15.65 -7.82
C THR A 195 -9.52 -15.06 -9.08
N PRO A 196 -8.25 -15.39 -9.37
CA PRO A 196 -7.60 -14.92 -10.58
C PRO A 196 -8.35 -15.47 -11.80
N PHE A 197 -8.26 -14.76 -12.91
CA PHE A 197 -8.89 -15.21 -14.14
C PHE A 197 -8.28 -16.51 -14.64
N LEU A 198 -9.11 -17.53 -14.81
CA LEU A 198 -8.72 -18.86 -15.29
C LEU A 198 -8.81 -18.93 -16.82
N GLY A 199 -8.32 -17.89 -17.50
CA GLY A 199 -8.35 -17.76 -18.95
C GLY A 199 -7.34 -16.74 -19.45
N GLU A 200 -7.54 -16.28 -20.68
CA GLU A 200 -6.75 -15.24 -21.33
C GLU A 200 -7.59 -13.97 -21.49
N ILE A 201 -6.97 -12.80 -21.29
CA ILE A 201 -7.55 -11.47 -21.57
C ILE A 201 -6.64 -10.81 -22.60
N ARG A 202 -7.20 -10.27 -23.69
CA ARG A 202 -6.42 -9.50 -24.69
C ARG A 202 -6.74 -8.04 -24.74
N GLN A 203 -7.92 -7.63 -24.26
CA GLN A 203 -8.33 -6.23 -24.33
C GLN A 203 -9.36 -5.94 -23.25
N VAL A 204 -9.28 -4.73 -22.68
CA VAL A 204 -10.28 -4.14 -21.81
C VAL A 204 -10.52 -2.70 -22.25
N THR A 205 -11.79 -2.32 -22.38
CA THR A 205 -12.23 -0.98 -22.75
C THR A 205 -13.30 -0.53 -21.77
N ILE A 206 -13.21 0.71 -21.29
CA ILE A 206 -14.14 1.23 -20.29
C ILE A 206 -14.61 2.65 -20.64
N TYR A 207 -15.86 2.93 -20.30
CA TYR A 207 -16.49 4.22 -20.53
C TYR A 207 -17.24 4.71 -19.30
N SER A 208 -17.22 6.02 -19.09
CA SER A 208 -18.10 6.74 -18.16
C SER A 208 -19.51 6.94 -18.71
N SER A 209 -19.74 6.66 -19.99
CA SER A 209 -21.06 6.74 -20.63
C SER A 209 -21.62 5.35 -20.98
N ALA A 210 -22.95 5.26 -21.04
CA ALA A 210 -23.61 4.14 -21.70
C ALA A 210 -23.41 4.25 -23.21
N VAL A 211 -22.73 3.29 -23.84
CA VAL A 211 -22.59 3.26 -25.30
C VAL A 211 -23.76 2.50 -25.96
N SER A 212 -23.94 2.72 -27.26
CA SER A 212 -24.98 2.02 -28.02
C SER A 212 -24.55 0.59 -28.38
N GLY A 213 -25.50 -0.32 -28.65
CA GLY A 213 -25.17 -1.66 -29.15
C GLY A 213 -24.40 -1.63 -30.49
N GLU A 214 -24.64 -0.62 -31.34
CA GLU A 214 -23.85 -0.41 -32.56
C GLU A 214 -22.40 -0.05 -32.26
N THR A 215 -22.17 0.71 -31.18
CA THR A 215 -20.84 1.05 -30.69
C THR A 215 -20.10 -0.19 -30.17
N VAL A 216 -20.78 -1.04 -29.37
CA VAL A 216 -20.23 -2.32 -28.90
C VAL A 216 -19.77 -3.20 -30.09
N VAL A 217 -20.61 -3.32 -31.13
CA VAL A 217 -20.28 -4.08 -32.35
C VAL A 217 -19.11 -3.45 -33.13
N ALA A 218 -19.03 -2.12 -33.16
CA ALA A 218 -17.92 -1.44 -33.81
C ALA A 218 -16.60 -1.62 -33.05
N ASP A 219 -16.64 -1.52 -31.72
CA ASP A 219 -15.46 -1.49 -30.86
C ASP A 219 -14.81 -2.87 -30.69
N MET A 220 -15.60 -3.96 -30.68
CA MET A 220 -15.03 -5.31 -30.64
C MET A 220 -14.09 -5.62 -31.82
N ASN A 221 -14.18 -4.88 -32.94
CA ASN A 221 -13.34 -5.04 -34.11
C ASN A 221 -12.09 -4.13 -34.12
N ARG A 222 -11.78 -3.47 -32.99
CA ARG A 222 -10.70 -2.49 -32.88
C ARG A 222 -9.78 -2.82 -31.71
N THR A 223 -8.48 -2.74 -31.94
CA THR A 223 -7.46 -2.90 -30.89
C THR A 223 -7.07 -1.57 -30.25
N GLU A 224 -7.26 -0.46 -30.96
CA GLU A 224 -7.02 0.91 -30.50
C GLU A 224 -8.27 1.75 -30.68
N ILE A 225 -8.68 2.42 -29.61
CA ILE A 225 -9.84 3.31 -29.57
C ILE A 225 -9.38 4.60 -28.90
N ARG A 226 -9.46 5.74 -29.59
CA ARG A 226 -8.99 7.03 -29.07
C ARG A 226 -10.15 7.81 -28.42
N SER A 227 -9.87 8.56 -27.36
CA SER A 227 -10.87 9.39 -26.66
C SER A 227 -11.55 10.42 -27.56
N ALA A 228 -10.88 10.88 -28.62
CA ALA A 228 -11.44 11.79 -29.62
C ALA A 228 -12.57 11.15 -30.47
N GLU A 229 -12.67 9.82 -30.51
CA GLU A 229 -13.60 9.08 -31.37
C GLU A 229 -14.82 8.52 -30.63
N ARG A 230 -14.77 8.51 -29.30
CA ARG A 230 -15.81 7.96 -28.44
C ARG A 230 -16.05 8.87 -27.25
N ASN A 231 -17.29 9.35 -27.14
CA ASN A 231 -17.71 10.10 -25.97
C ASN A 231 -17.59 9.24 -24.70
N GLY A 232 -17.06 9.83 -23.64
CA GLY A 232 -16.97 9.17 -22.33
C GLY A 232 -15.96 8.02 -22.23
N LEU A 233 -15.12 7.78 -23.23
CA LEU A 233 -14.06 6.77 -23.15
C LEU A 233 -13.09 7.11 -22.02
N LEU A 234 -12.93 6.17 -21.10
CA LEU A 234 -12.00 6.29 -19.98
C LEU A 234 -10.65 5.71 -20.34
N SER A 235 -10.61 4.48 -20.82
CA SER A 235 -9.36 3.79 -21.19
C SER A 235 -9.59 2.66 -22.18
N ASN A 236 -8.56 2.31 -22.94
CA ASN A 236 -8.50 1.11 -23.76
C ASN A 236 -7.09 0.50 -23.69
N TRP A 237 -7.01 -0.70 -23.13
CA TRP A 237 -5.76 -1.45 -23.01
C TRP A 237 -5.79 -2.70 -23.87
N TYR A 238 -4.72 -2.91 -24.63
CA TYR A 238 -4.52 -4.12 -25.42
C TYR A 238 -3.32 -4.91 -24.88
N PHE A 239 -3.59 -6.09 -24.33
CA PHE A 239 -2.58 -6.97 -23.73
C PHE A 239 -1.96 -7.84 -24.83
N THR A 240 -0.62 -7.96 -24.83
CA THR A 240 0.08 -8.73 -25.85
C THR A 240 -0.22 -10.23 -25.75
N GLU A 241 0.13 -10.99 -26.78
CA GLU A 241 -0.01 -12.46 -26.76
C GLU A 241 0.79 -13.13 -25.62
N THR A 242 1.78 -12.44 -25.05
CA THR A 242 2.57 -12.96 -23.93
C THR A 242 2.17 -12.23 -22.65
N TRP A 243 1.19 -12.79 -21.94
CA TRP A 243 0.71 -12.21 -20.68
C TRP A 243 1.86 -11.94 -19.69
N GLY A 244 1.82 -10.77 -19.04
CA GLY A 244 2.80 -10.38 -18.03
C GLY A 244 4.21 -10.09 -18.53
N LYS A 245 4.48 -10.05 -19.84
CA LYS A 245 5.81 -9.70 -20.35
C LYS A 245 6.12 -8.21 -20.20
N GLU A 246 5.14 -7.36 -20.49
CA GLU A 246 5.28 -5.92 -20.42
C GLU A 246 5.16 -5.44 -18.97
N LYS A 247 6.04 -4.54 -18.52
CA LYS A 247 5.87 -3.87 -17.20
C LYS A 247 4.76 -2.81 -17.23
N VAL A 248 4.50 -2.25 -18.41
CA VAL A 248 3.49 -1.21 -18.65
C VAL A 248 2.75 -1.55 -19.94
N VAL A 249 1.43 -1.54 -19.89
CA VAL A 249 0.53 -1.64 -21.03
C VAL A 249 -0.11 -0.27 -21.22
N GLU A 250 0.27 0.40 -22.32
CA GLU A 250 -0.16 1.76 -22.60
C GLU A 250 -1.69 1.87 -22.76
N ASP A 251 -2.26 2.95 -22.23
CA ASP A 251 -3.63 3.33 -22.52
C ASP A 251 -3.75 3.96 -23.90
N THR A 252 -4.29 3.19 -24.84
CA THR A 252 -4.49 3.66 -26.22
C THR A 252 -5.64 4.66 -26.35
N ALA A 253 -6.42 4.93 -25.29
CA ALA A 253 -7.42 6.00 -25.28
C ALA A 253 -6.81 7.41 -25.23
N ASP A 254 -5.51 7.52 -24.97
CA ASP A 254 -4.78 8.78 -24.74
C ASP A 254 -5.29 9.56 -23.52
N THR A 255 -5.81 8.87 -22.49
CA THR A 255 -6.21 9.51 -21.23
C THR A 255 -5.13 9.44 -20.16
N GLY A 256 -4.10 8.62 -20.38
CA GLY A 256 -2.90 8.53 -19.54
C GLY A 256 -3.03 7.56 -18.36
N ASN A 257 -4.08 6.74 -18.32
CA ASN A 257 -4.25 5.71 -17.29
C ASN A 257 -3.68 4.37 -17.78
N ASP A 258 -2.37 4.23 -17.84
CA ASP A 258 -1.72 2.97 -18.25
C ASP A 258 -2.01 1.83 -17.28
N CYS A 259 -1.86 0.58 -17.72
CA CYS A 259 -1.88 -0.60 -16.86
C CYS A 259 -0.46 -0.98 -16.45
N LEU A 260 -0.20 -1.07 -15.15
CA LEU A 260 1.08 -1.49 -14.57
C LEU A 260 1.05 -2.98 -14.24
N ARG A 261 2.15 -3.68 -14.52
CA ARG A 261 2.30 -5.08 -14.17
C ARG A 261 2.40 -5.22 -12.65
N GLY A 262 1.64 -6.16 -12.11
CA GLY A 262 1.73 -6.59 -10.73
C GLY A 262 1.69 -8.11 -10.62
N THR A 263 1.72 -8.58 -9.38
CA THR A 263 1.53 -9.99 -9.08
C THR A 263 0.46 -10.14 -8.04
N PHE A 264 -0.19 -11.30 -8.05
CA PHE A 264 -0.96 -11.76 -6.90
C PHE A 264 -0.14 -12.75 -6.05
N ASP A 265 1.18 -12.81 -6.21
CA ASP A 265 2.06 -13.42 -5.21
C ASP A 265 2.18 -12.56 -3.97
N LYS A 266 2.05 -13.21 -2.81
CA LYS A 266 2.26 -12.53 -1.52
C LYS A 266 3.72 -12.12 -1.34
N TYR A 267 4.64 -13.00 -1.72
CA TYR A 267 6.07 -12.77 -1.61
C TYR A 267 6.75 -13.14 -2.91
N VAL A 268 7.71 -12.31 -3.31
CA VAL A 268 8.53 -12.49 -4.52
C VAL A 268 10.01 -12.31 -4.14
N PRO A 269 10.95 -12.90 -4.90
CA PRO A 269 12.36 -12.64 -4.70
C PRO A 269 12.67 -11.15 -4.70
N VAL A 270 13.59 -10.73 -3.83
CA VAL A 270 14.08 -9.36 -3.79
C VAL A 270 14.87 -9.07 -5.07
N GLU A 271 14.52 -8.01 -5.78
CA GLU A 271 15.29 -7.50 -6.91
C GLU A 271 16.64 -6.94 -6.41
N ASP A 272 17.71 -7.19 -7.17
CA ASP A 272 19.02 -6.63 -6.85
C ASP A 272 19.02 -5.11 -7.05
N ALA A 273 19.11 -4.37 -5.95
CA ALA A 273 19.24 -2.91 -5.95
C ALA A 273 20.60 -2.43 -6.50
N GLY A 274 21.55 -3.35 -6.72
CA GLY A 274 22.94 -3.05 -7.02
C GLY A 274 23.64 -2.36 -5.85
N ASP A 275 24.76 -1.69 -6.14
CA ASP A 275 25.50 -0.92 -5.13
C ASP A 275 24.64 0.22 -4.55
N PHE A 276 24.70 0.39 -3.23
CA PHE A 276 24.07 1.49 -2.49
C PHE A 276 25.04 2.04 -1.43
N ASP A 277 24.88 3.33 -1.11
CA ASP A 277 25.74 4.07 -0.19
C ASP A 277 25.27 3.93 1.25
N TYR A 278 23.96 3.97 1.48
CA TYR A 278 23.33 3.80 2.79
C TYR A 278 21.85 3.45 2.65
N SER A 279 21.19 3.12 3.77
CA SER A 279 19.76 2.79 3.77
C SER A 279 18.96 3.38 4.93
N PHE A 280 17.64 3.41 4.75
CA PHE A 280 16.65 3.70 5.78
C PHE A 280 15.68 2.53 5.91
N MET A 281 15.17 2.32 7.12
CA MET A 281 14.08 1.37 7.39
C MET A 281 12.83 2.14 7.78
N VAL A 282 11.68 1.79 7.21
CA VAL A 282 10.38 2.38 7.58
C VAL A 282 9.47 1.27 8.05
N ILE A 283 9.08 1.34 9.32
CA ILE A 283 8.21 0.38 9.97
C ILE A 283 6.83 1.01 10.07
N PRO A 284 5.80 0.40 9.47
CA PRO A 284 4.44 0.92 9.49
C PRO A 284 3.75 0.62 10.82
N ASP A 285 2.44 0.90 10.87
CA ASP A 285 1.45 0.48 11.86
C ASP A 285 1.66 -0.93 12.46
N ILE A 286 2.16 -0.98 13.70
CA ILE A 286 2.51 -2.23 14.39
C ILE A 286 1.43 -2.74 15.34
N GLN A 287 0.38 -1.97 15.62
CA GLN A 287 -0.65 -2.23 16.63
C GLN A 287 -1.24 -3.63 16.56
N ALA A 288 -1.51 -4.15 15.37
CA ALA A 288 -2.00 -5.51 15.19
C ALA A 288 -0.99 -6.60 15.61
N MET A 289 0.33 -6.34 15.61
CA MET A 289 1.35 -7.22 16.17
C MET A 289 1.43 -7.17 17.70
N ILE A 290 1.15 -6.00 18.26
CA ILE A 290 1.21 -5.73 19.71
C ILE A 290 -0.03 -6.29 20.41
N ASN A 291 -1.17 -6.24 19.72
CA ASN A 291 -2.47 -6.70 20.17
C ASN A 291 -2.44 -8.18 20.61
N LYS A 292 -2.80 -8.44 21.87
CA LYS A 292 -2.76 -9.79 22.46
C LYS A 292 -3.67 -10.82 21.78
N PRO A 293 -4.93 -10.51 21.45
CA PRO A 293 -5.77 -11.34 20.59
C PRO A 293 -5.05 -11.94 19.37
N ASN A 294 -4.10 -11.22 18.75
CA ASN A 294 -3.33 -11.69 17.60
C ASN A 294 -2.00 -12.39 17.99
N ASN A 295 -1.45 -12.01 19.16
CA ASN A 295 -0.21 -12.53 19.79
C ASN A 295 0.97 -12.70 18.82
N LYS A 296 1.23 -11.70 17.97
CA LYS A 296 2.37 -11.67 17.03
C LYS A 296 3.59 -10.91 17.56
N ARG A 297 3.62 -10.62 18.86
CA ARG A 297 4.68 -9.90 19.56
C ARG A 297 6.10 -10.44 19.27
N SER A 298 6.25 -11.75 19.14
CA SER A 298 7.53 -12.36 18.78
C SER A 298 8.08 -11.87 17.43
N ASN A 299 7.19 -11.59 16.48
CA ASN A 299 7.57 -11.15 15.14
C ASN A 299 8.11 -9.72 15.18
N PHE A 300 7.47 -8.85 15.96
CA PHE A 300 7.98 -7.49 16.18
C PHE A 300 9.37 -7.50 16.84
N VAL A 301 9.59 -8.36 17.84
CA VAL A 301 10.92 -8.52 18.47
C VAL A 301 11.95 -9.03 17.46
N GLN A 302 11.60 -10.04 16.67
CA GLN A 302 12.50 -10.58 15.63
C GLN A 302 12.84 -9.54 14.57
N GLN A 303 11.88 -8.71 14.18
CA GLN A 303 12.09 -7.60 13.26
C GLN A 303 13.14 -6.62 13.80
N GLN A 304 13.02 -6.19 15.07
CA GLN A 304 14.00 -5.27 15.66
C GLN A 304 15.38 -5.90 15.82
N MET A 305 15.45 -7.17 16.22
CA MET A 305 16.71 -7.91 16.31
C MET A 305 17.39 -8.05 14.94
N TRP A 306 16.63 -8.35 13.90
CA TRP A 306 17.16 -8.46 12.54
C TRP A 306 17.70 -7.11 12.05
N ILE A 307 16.98 -6.01 12.28
CA ILE A 307 17.45 -4.67 11.88
C ILE A 307 18.75 -4.34 12.62
N ALA A 308 18.81 -4.53 13.93
CA ALA A 308 20.01 -4.28 14.71
C ALA A 308 21.20 -5.14 14.25
N SER A 309 20.99 -6.41 13.90
CA SER A 309 22.07 -7.31 13.50
C SER A 309 22.58 -7.07 12.08
N HIS A 310 21.77 -6.47 11.19
CA HIS A 310 22.15 -6.18 9.80
C HIS A 310 22.43 -4.69 9.55
N ALA A 311 22.35 -3.83 10.58
CA ALA A 311 22.52 -2.38 10.43
C ALA A 311 23.85 -1.98 9.79
N GLU A 312 24.95 -2.67 10.13
CA GLU A 312 26.27 -2.41 9.53
C GLU A 312 26.32 -2.83 8.05
N GLU A 313 25.84 -4.04 7.74
CA GLU A 313 25.81 -4.59 6.36
C GLU A 313 24.95 -3.73 5.43
N LEU A 314 23.77 -3.33 5.92
CA LEU A 314 22.82 -2.49 5.18
C LEU A 314 23.13 -1.00 5.32
N LYS A 315 24.18 -0.63 6.05
CA LYS A 315 24.60 0.77 6.26
C LYS A 315 23.42 1.65 6.71
N THR A 316 22.58 1.10 7.59
CA THR A 316 21.32 1.71 8.01
C THR A 316 21.60 2.98 8.81
N GLN A 317 21.08 4.12 8.35
CA GLN A 317 21.27 5.41 9.02
C GLN A 317 20.15 5.73 9.99
N PHE A 318 18.94 5.25 9.69
CA PHE A 318 17.76 5.63 10.43
C PHE A 318 16.64 4.60 10.30
N VAL A 319 15.92 4.37 11.40
CA VAL A 319 14.66 3.61 11.43
C VAL A 319 13.51 4.56 11.75
N LEU A 320 12.46 4.54 10.94
CA LEU A 320 11.33 5.46 10.99
C LEU A 320 10.06 4.65 11.29
N PHE A 321 9.47 4.80 12.47
CA PHE A 321 8.19 4.15 12.81
C PHE A 321 7.03 5.12 12.53
N ALA A 322 6.07 4.68 11.73
CA ALA A 322 4.95 5.50 11.23
C ALA A 322 3.78 5.66 12.20
N GLY A 323 3.90 5.19 13.44
CA GLY A 323 2.87 5.31 14.48
C GLY A 323 2.00 4.08 14.63
N ASP A 324 0.94 4.25 15.42
CA ASP A 324 0.14 3.19 16.02
C ASP A 324 1.03 2.10 16.63
N LEU A 325 1.81 2.55 17.61
CA LEU A 325 2.78 1.76 18.36
C LEU A 325 2.11 0.81 19.38
N THR A 326 0.83 1.07 19.67
CA THR A 326 -0.05 0.32 20.57
C THR A 326 -1.43 0.14 19.94
N GLU A 327 -2.22 -0.82 20.43
CA GLU A 327 -3.57 -1.08 19.92
C GLU A 327 -4.64 -0.41 20.77
N HIS A 328 -4.48 -0.46 22.09
CA HIS A 328 -5.55 -0.08 23.01
C HIS A 328 -5.32 1.31 23.59
N PHE A 329 -6.42 2.07 23.62
CA PHE A 329 -6.55 3.34 24.33
C PHE A 329 -7.85 3.36 25.14
N GLU A 330 -8.09 4.41 25.93
CA GLU A 330 -9.23 4.48 26.86
C GLU A 330 -10.59 4.25 26.16
N ASN A 331 -11.33 3.24 26.64
CA ASN A 331 -12.66 2.84 26.13
C ASN A 331 -12.65 2.29 24.69
N PHE A 332 -11.51 1.78 24.21
CA PHE A 332 -11.43 1.03 22.95
C PHE A 332 -11.45 -0.48 23.21
N ASP A 333 -12.30 -1.22 22.52
CA ASP A 333 -12.38 -2.69 22.57
C ASP A 333 -12.29 -3.34 23.97
N ASN A 334 -13.00 -2.79 24.96
CA ASN A 334 -12.96 -3.24 26.36
C ASN A 334 -11.56 -3.17 27.02
N SER A 335 -10.70 -2.28 26.55
CA SER A 335 -9.37 -1.96 27.11
C SER A 335 -9.41 -1.79 28.62
N THR A 336 -8.40 -2.33 29.32
CA THR A 336 -8.12 -2.00 30.73
C THR A 336 -6.81 -1.22 30.84
N PRO A 337 -6.59 -0.43 31.91
CA PRO A 337 -5.32 0.26 32.13
C PRO A 337 -4.11 -0.69 32.11
N GLU A 338 -4.24 -1.90 32.64
CA GLU A 338 -3.17 -2.91 32.63
C GLU A 338 -2.84 -3.40 31.23
N MET A 339 -3.83 -3.50 30.34
CA MET A 339 -3.59 -3.85 28.93
C MET A 339 -2.78 -2.76 28.24
N MET A 340 -3.18 -1.50 28.40
CA MET A 340 -2.51 -0.35 27.80
C MET A 340 -1.06 -0.21 28.30
N ASP A 341 -0.84 -0.30 29.62
CA ASP A 341 0.50 -0.26 30.22
C ASP A 341 1.39 -1.43 29.71
N GLU A 342 0.81 -2.62 29.56
CA GLU A 342 1.56 -3.75 29.05
C GLU A 342 1.97 -3.58 27.58
N GLU A 343 1.10 -3.02 26.74
CA GLU A 343 1.42 -2.73 25.35
C GLU A 343 2.56 -1.73 25.25
N TRP A 344 2.49 -0.61 25.96
CA TRP A 344 3.58 0.37 26.00
C TRP A 344 4.90 -0.22 26.49
N ARG A 345 4.87 -0.95 27.60
CA ARG A 345 6.05 -1.62 28.16
C ARG A 345 6.66 -2.62 27.19
N PHE A 346 5.83 -3.41 26.51
CA PHE A 346 6.29 -4.36 25.51
C PHE A 346 6.90 -3.65 24.30
N THR A 347 6.20 -2.66 23.74
CA THR A 347 6.64 -1.90 22.58
C THR A 347 7.99 -1.22 22.83
N ARG A 348 8.14 -0.51 23.97
CA ARG A 348 9.41 0.12 24.33
C ARG A 348 10.54 -0.89 24.54
N LEU A 349 10.25 -2.04 25.16
CA LEU A 349 11.25 -3.10 25.36
C LEU A 349 11.69 -3.73 24.04
N ALA A 350 10.78 -3.94 23.10
CA ALA A 350 11.12 -4.48 21.78
C ALA A 350 11.96 -3.48 20.97
N MET A 351 11.59 -2.20 21.00
CA MET A 351 12.32 -1.15 20.29
C MET A 351 13.66 -0.79 20.94
N SER A 352 13.86 -1.03 22.24
CA SER A 352 15.14 -0.78 22.91
C SER A 352 16.29 -1.65 22.38
N VAL A 353 15.98 -2.69 21.61
CA VAL A 353 16.97 -3.47 20.85
C VAL A 353 17.75 -2.58 19.87
N LEU A 354 17.15 -1.49 19.39
CA LEU A 354 17.81 -0.53 18.50
C LEU A 354 18.67 0.50 19.25
N ASP A 355 18.50 0.65 20.57
CA ASP A 355 19.23 1.65 21.37
C ASP A 355 20.75 1.41 21.27
N GLY A 356 21.46 2.39 20.71
CA GLY A 356 22.90 2.30 20.46
C GLY A 356 23.32 1.44 19.26
N ALA A 357 22.39 0.76 18.60
CA ALA A 357 22.63 0.01 17.37
C ALA A 357 22.35 0.86 16.12
N VAL A 358 21.20 1.55 16.08
CA VAL A 358 20.80 2.41 14.97
C VAL A 358 19.87 3.54 15.47
N PRO A 359 20.04 4.79 15.00
CA PRO A 359 19.10 5.87 15.31
C PRO A 359 17.67 5.55 14.85
N TYR A 360 16.68 5.97 15.64
CA TYR A 360 15.29 5.82 15.24
C TYR A 360 14.39 6.98 15.71
N ILE A 361 13.29 7.17 15.00
CA ILE A 361 12.17 8.06 15.34
C ILE A 361 10.92 7.20 15.39
N ALA A 362 10.09 7.41 16.40
CA ALA A 362 8.77 6.82 16.46
C ALA A 362 7.73 7.90 16.73
N VAL A 363 6.88 8.17 15.76
CA VAL A 363 5.79 9.15 15.89
C VAL A 363 4.55 8.48 16.47
N PRO A 364 3.67 9.20 17.17
CA PRO A 364 2.39 8.63 17.61
C PRO A 364 1.39 8.57 16.44
N GLY A 365 0.66 7.46 16.36
CA GLY A 365 -0.55 7.33 15.56
C GLY A 365 -1.82 7.62 16.36
N ASN A 366 -2.99 7.37 15.78
CA ASN A 366 -4.25 7.64 16.48
C ASN A 366 -4.53 6.67 17.64
N HIS A 367 -3.97 5.46 17.64
CA HIS A 367 -4.10 4.51 18.74
C HIS A 367 -3.20 4.83 19.94
N ASP A 368 -2.18 5.68 19.74
CA ASP A 368 -1.18 6.00 20.77
C ASP A 368 -1.60 7.15 21.70
N TYR A 369 -2.63 7.90 21.33
CA TYR A 369 -3.24 8.90 22.22
C TYR A 369 -4.02 8.20 23.33
N ASP A 370 -3.96 8.75 24.55
CA ASP A 370 -4.53 8.10 25.74
C ASP A 370 -6.04 7.80 25.58
N ASP A 371 -6.76 8.62 24.81
CA ASP A 371 -8.18 8.45 24.47
C ASP A 371 -8.48 8.22 22.97
N GLY A 372 -7.45 7.85 22.20
CA GLY A 372 -7.52 7.68 20.75
C GLY A 372 -7.64 8.99 19.96
N GLY A 373 -7.26 10.12 20.57
CA GLY A 373 -7.34 11.45 19.97
C GLY A 373 -8.79 11.96 19.87
N ARG A 374 -9.67 11.47 20.75
CA ARG A 374 -11.13 11.70 20.68
C ARG A 374 -11.63 12.84 21.56
N LYS A 375 -11.00 13.10 22.71
CA LYS A 375 -11.40 14.20 23.60
C LYS A 375 -10.22 15.11 23.94
N SER A 376 -9.00 14.65 23.73
CA SER A 376 -7.75 15.35 24.03
C SER A 376 -6.66 14.99 23.01
N ARG A 377 -5.50 15.66 23.11
CA ARG A 377 -4.25 15.26 22.45
C ARG A 377 -3.24 14.73 23.46
N ASN A 378 -3.73 14.12 24.55
CA ASN A 378 -2.86 13.61 25.61
C ASN A 378 -2.10 12.37 25.12
N LEU A 379 -0.81 12.37 25.42
CA LEU A 379 0.19 11.37 25.05
C LEU A 379 1.02 11.02 26.29
N GLU A 380 0.36 10.87 27.45
CA GLU A 380 1.05 10.57 28.70
C GLU A 380 1.72 9.20 28.62
N GLY A 381 1.01 8.17 28.12
CA GLY A 381 1.57 6.84 27.91
C GLY A 381 2.76 6.86 26.93
N TYR A 382 2.61 7.52 25.79
CA TYR A 382 3.69 7.66 24.82
C TYR A 382 4.93 8.34 25.42
N ASN A 383 4.79 9.51 26.07
CA ASN A 383 5.93 10.26 26.61
C ASN A 383 6.50 9.66 27.91
N GLU A 384 5.77 8.79 28.62
CA GLU A 384 6.29 8.01 29.74
C GLU A 384 7.34 6.99 29.26
N TYR A 385 7.08 6.33 28.12
CA TYR A 385 7.92 5.25 27.59
C TYR A 385 8.96 5.74 26.56
N PHE A 386 8.64 6.79 25.80
CA PHE A 386 9.54 7.48 24.88
C PHE A 386 9.94 8.84 25.46
N ARG A 387 10.80 8.80 26.48
CA ARG A 387 11.12 9.97 27.30
C ARG A 387 12.02 10.95 26.57
N TYR A 388 11.62 12.23 26.49
CA TYR A 388 12.44 13.29 25.91
C TYR A 388 13.88 13.34 26.46
N ASP A 389 14.06 13.16 27.78
CA ASP A 389 15.38 13.21 28.40
C ASP A 389 16.31 12.12 27.87
N ASP A 390 15.80 10.94 27.54
CA ASP A 390 16.60 9.83 27.00
C ASP A 390 17.05 10.11 25.57
N PHE A 391 16.15 10.66 24.74
CA PHE A 391 16.44 10.92 23.32
C PHE A 391 17.21 12.21 23.08
N SER A 392 17.01 13.24 23.91
CA SER A 392 17.65 14.54 23.76
C SER A 392 19.15 14.54 24.09
N GLU A 393 19.66 13.46 24.71
CA GLU A 393 21.09 13.25 24.92
C GLU A 393 21.83 12.77 23.66
N TYR A 394 21.11 12.24 22.67
CA TYR A 394 21.74 11.79 21.43
C TYR A 394 22.27 12.97 20.62
N SER A 395 23.49 12.82 20.10
CA SER A 395 24.16 13.87 19.30
C SER A 395 23.44 14.24 18.01
N TYR A 396 22.54 13.37 17.52
CA TYR A 396 21.73 13.61 16.33
C TYR A 396 20.37 14.23 16.66
N PHE A 397 20.02 14.44 17.93
CA PHE A 397 18.79 15.14 18.32
C PHE A 397 18.93 16.64 18.06
N GLY A 398 18.07 17.18 17.20
CA GLY A 398 18.08 18.60 16.83
C GLY A 398 17.22 19.45 17.76
N GLY A 399 16.02 18.96 18.11
CA GLY A 399 15.11 19.66 19.02
C GLY A 399 13.67 19.14 18.97
N ALA A 400 12.82 19.72 19.80
CA ALA A 400 11.38 19.47 19.84
C ALA A 400 10.59 20.78 19.72
N PHE A 401 9.34 20.69 19.24
CA PHE A 401 8.39 21.81 19.28
C PHE A 401 8.11 22.24 20.73
N GLU A 402 7.85 21.26 21.60
CA GLU A 402 7.60 21.44 23.03
C GLU A 402 8.68 20.66 23.82
N LYS A 403 9.43 21.34 24.68
CA LYS A 403 10.47 20.68 25.49
C LYS A 403 9.81 19.69 26.46
N GLY A 404 10.33 18.47 26.53
CA GLY A 404 9.78 17.39 27.35
C GLY A 404 8.85 16.43 26.60
N HIS A 405 8.58 16.72 25.32
CA HIS A 405 7.65 15.99 24.47
C HIS A 405 8.37 15.44 23.22
N MET A 406 8.06 14.20 22.83
CA MET A 406 8.73 13.51 21.71
C MET A 406 7.91 13.50 20.40
N GLU A 407 6.61 13.77 20.47
CA GLU A 407 5.68 13.66 19.34
C GLU A 407 5.95 14.61 18.18
N ASN A 408 6.72 15.68 18.40
CA ASN A 408 7.09 16.67 17.39
C ASN A 408 8.56 17.03 17.54
N THR A 409 9.43 16.27 16.86
CA THR A 409 10.88 16.35 17.01
C THR A 409 11.59 16.41 15.66
N TYR A 410 12.82 16.92 15.65
CA TYR A 410 13.68 16.86 14.48
C TYR A 410 15.10 16.42 14.84
N PHE A 411 15.75 15.81 13.87
CA PHE A 411 17.05 15.17 14.01
C PHE A 411 17.97 15.59 12.87
N LEU A 412 19.26 15.66 13.15
CA LEU A 412 20.31 16.11 12.24
C LEU A 412 21.40 15.06 12.16
N PHE A 413 21.74 14.63 10.95
CA PHE A 413 22.91 13.77 10.72
C PHE A 413 23.56 14.08 9.36
N GLU A 414 24.71 13.47 9.12
CA GLU A 414 25.42 13.54 7.85
C GLU A 414 25.91 12.14 7.47
N VAL A 415 25.69 11.75 6.21
CA VAL A 415 26.11 10.46 5.66
C VAL A 415 26.61 10.67 4.24
N CYS A 416 27.77 10.11 3.90
CA CYS A 416 28.38 10.25 2.56
C CYS A 416 28.46 11.70 2.05
N GLY A 417 28.63 12.68 2.94
CA GLY A 417 28.67 14.11 2.62
C GLY A 417 27.29 14.78 2.46
N VAL A 418 26.19 14.02 2.56
CA VAL A 418 24.82 14.55 2.53
C VAL A 418 24.38 14.88 3.95
N LYS A 419 23.96 16.12 4.18
CA LYS A 419 23.37 16.54 5.45
C LYS A 419 21.86 16.34 5.41
N TYR A 420 21.33 15.73 6.46
CA TYR A 420 19.91 15.49 6.62
C TYR A 420 19.31 16.34 7.75
N LEU A 421 18.04 16.71 7.54
CA LEU A 421 17.11 17.22 8.55
C LEU A 421 15.88 16.30 8.50
N VAL A 422 15.64 15.54 9.57
CA VAL A 422 14.54 14.56 9.62
C VAL A 422 13.53 14.97 10.69
N PHE A 423 12.27 15.13 10.31
CA PHE A 423 11.17 15.40 11.23
C PHE A 423 10.38 14.14 11.55
N GLY A 424 10.03 13.97 12.82
CA GLY A 424 8.95 13.09 13.27
C GLY A 424 7.82 13.92 13.84
N LEU A 425 6.63 13.82 13.26
CA LEU A 425 5.48 14.64 13.63
C LEU A 425 4.27 13.81 14.05
N GLU A 426 3.52 14.36 15.00
CA GLU A 426 2.31 13.76 15.57
C GLU A 426 1.23 13.44 14.51
N TYR A 427 0.31 12.53 14.81
CA TYR A 427 -0.83 12.25 13.94
C TYR A 427 -1.66 13.51 13.65
N LYS A 428 -1.80 13.88 12.37
CA LYS A 428 -2.48 15.10 11.92
C LYS A 428 -1.94 16.34 12.66
N PRO A 429 -0.70 16.76 12.35
CA PRO A 429 -0.01 17.83 13.06
C PRO A 429 -0.84 19.11 13.16
N ARG A 430 -0.74 19.78 14.30
CA ARG A 430 -1.40 21.07 14.53
C ARG A 430 -0.80 22.14 13.61
N VAL A 431 -1.59 23.15 13.24
CA VAL A 431 -1.09 24.26 12.42
C VAL A 431 0.15 24.94 13.00
N ASN A 432 0.25 25.07 14.32
CA ASN A 432 1.39 25.69 14.98
C ASN A 432 2.66 24.83 14.91
N VAL A 433 2.50 23.50 14.92
CA VAL A 433 3.61 22.56 14.66
C VAL A 433 4.10 22.73 13.24
N MET A 434 3.21 22.79 12.24
CA MET A 434 3.64 22.99 10.86
C MET A 434 4.28 24.38 10.62
N ASN A 435 3.81 25.43 11.29
CA ASN A 435 4.50 26.73 11.27
C ASN A 435 5.90 26.66 11.91
N TRP A 436 6.09 25.81 12.91
CA TRP A 436 7.40 25.55 13.49
C TRP A 436 8.30 24.77 12.54
N VAL A 437 7.80 23.72 11.88
CA VAL A 437 8.51 22.95 10.85
C VAL A 437 8.99 23.88 9.73
N ASP A 438 8.11 24.74 9.21
CA ASP A 438 8.41 25.74 8.17
C ASP A 438 9.61 26.62 8.54
N ARG A 439 9.64 27.10 9.80
CA ARG A 439 10.74 27.90 10.32
C ARG A 439 12.03 27.08 10.42
N ILE A 440 11.97 25.86 10.96
CA ILE A 440 13.17 25.03 11.13
C ILE A 440 13.77 24.66 9.77
N ILE A 441 12.96 24.29 8.76
CA ILE A 441 13.49 24.02 7.41
C ILE A 441 14.23 25.24 6.87
N SER A 442 13.66 26.44 7.05
CA SER A 442 14.28 27.70 6.62
C SER A 442 15.61 28.01 7.33
N GLU A 443 15.82 27.49 8.55
CA GLU A 443 17.09 27.61 9.30
C GLU A 443 18.17 26.64 8.80
N TYR A 444 17.80 25.61 8.04
CA TYR A 444 18.68 24.55 7.54
C TYR A 444 18.57 24.34 6.01
N PRO A 445 18.80 25.37 5.18
CA PRO A 445 18.63 25.28 3.73
C PRO A 445 19.62 24.33 3.04
N ASP A 446 20.75 24.01 3.69
CA ASP A 446 21.78 23.10 3.16
C ASP A 446 21.53 21.61 3.49
N ARG A 447 20.35 21.28 4.04
CA ARG A 447 20.00 19.92 4.48
C ARG A 447 18.85 19.35 3.70
N ARG A 448 18.99 18.10 3.25
CA ARG A 448 17.92 17.33 2.61
C ARG A 448 16.86 16.99 3.66
N VAL A 449 15.62 17.42 3.42
CA VAL A 449 14.54 17.27 4.41
C VAL A 449 13.77 15.98 4.20
N MET A 450 13.68 15.18 5.25
CA MET A 450 12.76 14.05 5.35
C MET A 450 11.74 14.29 6.46
N LEU A 451 10.52 13.77 6.30
CA LEU A 451 9.46 13.90 7.30
C LEU A 451 8.68 12.60 7.43
N ILE A 452 8.43 12.14 8.64
CA ILE A 452 7.49 11.07 8.92
C ILE A 452 6.34 11.59 9.80
N THR A 453 5.11 11.22 9.44
CA THR A 453 3.90 11.43 10.24
C THR A 453 2.97 10.24 10.02
N HIS A 454 2.01 10.04 10.91
CA HIS A 454 1.13 8.89 10.81
C HIS A 454 0.21 8.93 9.58
N SER A 455 -0.28 10.09 9.14
CA SER A 455 -1.25 10.20 8.03
C SER A 455 -0.90 11.34 7.07
N LEU A 456 -0.76 11.03 5.78
CA LEU A 456 -0.43 12.00 4.73
C LEU A 456 -1.06 11.64 3.36
N VAL A 457 -0.83 10.42 2.88
CA VAL A 457 -1.24 9.92 1.56
C VAL A 457 -2.32 8.84 1.72
N GLU A 458 -3.29 8.81 0.80
CA GLU A 458 -4.35 7.81 0.70
C GLU A 458 -3.98 6.66 -0.26
N VAL A 459 -4.76 5.57 -0.27
CA VAL A 459 -4.50 4.39 -1.14
C VAL A 459 -4.52 4.71 -2.64
N ASP A 460 -5.27 5.74 -3.04
CA ASP A 460 -5.35 6.23 -4.42
C ASP A 460 -4.14 7.08 -4.82
N GLY A 461 -3.18 7.26 -3.90
CA GLY A 461 -2.06 8.16 -4.06
C GLY A 461 -2.43 9.64 -3.90
N SER A 462 -3.68 9.99 -3.59
CA SER A 462 -4.07 11.35 -3.25
C SER A 462 -3.57 11.75 -1.86
N LEU A 463 -3.56 13.05 -1.57
CA LEU A 463 -3.30 13.53 -0.22
C LEU A 463 -4.57 13.44 0.61
N VAL A 464 -4.44 12.99 1.85
CA VAL A 464 -5.55 12.96 2.83
C VAL A 464 -6.16 14.37 2.90
N THR A 465 -7.46 14.47 2.66
CA THR A 465 -8.21 15.74 2.67
C THR A 465 -8.98 15.91 3.98
N ALA A 466 -9.54 17.12 4.19
CA ALA A 466 -10.35 17.42 5.37
C ALA A 466 -11.56 16.47 5.57
N ASN A 467 -12.02 15.79 4.52
CA ASN A 467 -13.14 14.86 4.54
C ASN A 467 -12.72 13.39 4.71
N GLY A 468 -11.43 13.06 4.54
CA GLY A 468 -10.90 11.71 4.72
C GLY A 468 -10.82 11.39 6.20
N ASN A 469 -11.78 10.62 6.73
CA ASN A 469 -11.89 10.14 8.11
C ASN A 469 -11.11 11.01 9.12
N ILE A 470 -11.42 12.31 9.18
CA ILE A 470 -11.00 13.15 10.28
C ILE A 470 -12.05 12.87 11.34
N PRO A 471 -11.75 12.15 12.44
CA PRO A 471 -12.63 12.20 13.58
C PRO A 471 -12.79 13.68 13.88
N SER A 472 -14.01 14.19 13.80
CA SER A 472 -14.39 15.59 14.05
C SER A 472 -14.12 16.03 15.50
N THR A 473 -13.27 15.28 16.19
CA THR A 473 -13.06 15.20 17.62
C THR A 473 -11.58 15.25 18.01
N CYS A 474 -10.63 15.42 17.07
CA CYS A 474 -9.26 15.80 17.45
C CYS A 474 -9.33 17.15 18.18
N ALA A 475 -9.32 17.09 19.50
CA ALA A 475 -9.69 18.19 20.37
C ALA A 475 -8.73 19.37 20.20
N TYR A 476 -9.32 20.51 19.85
CA TYR A 476 -8.83 21.89 19.96
C TYR A 476 -7.31 22.10 19.79
N ASP A 477 -6.85 22.11 18.54
CA ASP A 477 -5.79 23.01 18.02
C ASP A 477 -5.60 22.74 16.51
N ARG A 478 -6.65 23.00 15.72
CA ARG A 478 -6.67 22.91 14.23
C ARG A 478 -5.68 21.87 13.64
N PRO A 479 -6.02 20.57 13.66
CA PRO A 479 -5.22 19.55 12.96
C PRO A 479 -5.22 19.84 11.46
N LEU A 480 -4.11 19.52 10.80
CA LEU A 480 -3.98 19.66 9.36
C LEU A 480 -4.13 18.31 8.66
N SER A 481 -4.85 18.32 7.55
CA SER A 481 -4.88 17.22 6.58
C SER A 481 -3.57 17.15 5.78
N GLY A 482 -3.32 16.02 5.09
CA GLY A 482 -2.14 15.88 4.23
C GLY A 482 -2.08 16.93 3.13
N ALA A 483 -3.24 17.27 2.54
CA ALA A 483 -3.37 18.36 1.56
C ALA A 483 -2.99 19.72 2.17
N GLU A 484 -3.41 20.01 3.40
CA GLU A 484 -3.02 21.25 4.08
C GLU A 484 -1.54 21.28 4.47
N MET A 485 -0.94 20.14 4.87
CA MET A 485 0.49 20.03 5.13
C MET A 485 1.30 20.33 3.87
N TRP A 486 0.89 19.74 2.74
CA TRP A 486 1.46 20.00 1.41
C TRP A 486 1.42 21.48 1.07
N ASP A 487 0.23 22.09 1.11
CA ASP A 487 0.02 23.47 0.72
C ASP A 487 0.72 24.50 1.62
N LYS A 488 0.82 24.18 2.91
CA LYS A 488 1.36 25.13 3.89
C LYS A 488 2.87 25.09 3.97
N VAL A 489 3.48 23.92 3.81
CA VAL A 489 4.91 23.72 4.11
C VAL A 489 5.60 22.89 3.02
N LEU A 490 5.17 21.66 2.76
CA LEU A 490 6.00 20.70 2.01
C LEU A 490 6.36 21.20 0.61
N ARG A 491 5.41 21.82 -0.12
CA ARG A 491 5.67 22.33 -1.47
C ARG A 491 6.51 23.61 -1.52
N LYS A 492 6.72 24.28 -0.38
CA LYS A 492 7.36 25.61 -0.36
C LYS A 492 8.88 25.59 -0.21
N HIS A 493 9.44 24.45 0.20
CA HIS A 493 10.86 24.30 0.49
C HIS A 493 11.55 23.51 -0.62
N ASP A 494 12.57 24.11 -1.24
CA ASP A 494 13.33 23.52 -2.35
C ASP A 494 14.16 22.29 -1.92
N ASN A 495 14.55 22.24 -0.64
CA ASN A 495 15.24 21.12 -0.01
C ASN A 495 14.29 20.03 0.56
N MET A 496 12.98 20.18 0.41
CA MET A 496 12.03 19.10 0.72
C MET A 496 12.24 17.94 -0.25
N PHE A 497 12.53 16.76 0.30
CA PHE A 497 12.95 15.60 -0.48
C PHE A 497 11.95 14.44 -0.39
N MET A 498 11.58 14.05 0.83
CA MET A 498 10.80 12.83 1.02
C MET A 498 9.93 12.85 2.27
N THR A 499 8.76 12.21 2.17
CA THR A 499 7.88 11.99 3.31
C THR A 499 7.43 10.53 3.43
N PHE A 500 7.18 10.07 4.65
CA PHE A 500 6.63 8.74 4.93
C PHE A 500 5.35 8.84 5.77
N SER A 501 4.38 7.95 5.50
CA SER A 501 3.18 7.78 6.32
C SER A 501 2.68 6.34 6.39
N GLY A 502 1.86 6.06 7.41
CA GLY A 502 1.09 4.83 7.58
C GLY A 502 -0.41 5.16 7.61
N HIS A 503 -1.15 4.63 8.60
CA HIS A 503 -2.58 4.86 8.89
C HIS A 503 -3.56 4.34 7.83
N THR A 504 -3.31 4.66 6.56
CA THR A 504 -4.15 4.25 5.44
C THR A 504 -3.65 2.89 4.93
N CYS A 505 -4.36 1.82 5.31
CA CYS A 505 -3.99 0.47 4.92
C CYS A 505 -4.05 0.27 3.40
N THR A 506 -2.95 -0.22 2.84
CA THR A 506 -2.74 -0.54 1.43
C THR A 506 -1.94 -1.83 1.30
N ASP A 507 -2.11 -2.51 0.17
CA ASP A 507 -1.44 -3.78 -0.10
C ASP A 507 -0.04 -3.66 -0.66
N TYR A 508 0.35 -2.46 -1.03
CA TYR A 508 1.64 -2.21 -1.64
C TYR A 508 2.10 -0.82 -1.27
N VAL A 509 3.39 -0.58 -1.47
CA VAL A 509 3.96 0.74 -1.25
C VAL A 509 3.39 1.71 -2.28
N VAL A 510 2.64 2.71 -1.83
CA VAL A 510 2.12 3.77 -2.70
C VAL A 510 3.14 4.90 -2.72
N LEU A 511 3.62 5.23 -3.91
CA LEU A 511 4.58 6.32 -4.13
C LEU A 511 3.93 7.42 -4.96
N ARG A 512 4.03 8.65 -4.45
CA ARG A 512 3.54 9.88 -5.08
C ARG A 512 4.72 10.82 -5.30
N GLN A 513 4.85 11.41 -6.48
CA GLN A 513 5.82 12.47 -6.76
C GLN A 513 5.10 13.73 -7.21
N ASP A 514 5.32 14.82 -6.48
CA ASP A 514 4.77 16.13 -6.82
C ASP A 514 5.89 17.15 -7.02
N THR A 515 5.61 18.18 -7.82
CA THR A 515 6.50 19.33 -7.99
C THR A 515 6.16 20.42 -6.97
N GLY A 516 7.16 20.81 -6.17
CA GLY A 516 7.09 21.96 -5.29
C GLY A 516 7.13 23.30 -6.02
N ASP A 517 6.88 24.39 -5.30
CA ASP A 517 6.83 25.76 -5.81
C ASP A 517 8.17 26.23 -6.41
N ASN A 518 9.27 25.62 -5.98
CA ASN A 518 10.62 25.89 -6.46
C ASN A 518 11.06 24.95 -7.59
N GLY A 519 10.18 24.07 -8.06
CA GLY A 519 10.47 23.09 -9.11
C GLY A 519 11.11 21.78 -8.62
N ASN A 520 11.40 21.67 -7.32
CA ASN A 520 11.90 20.43 -6.72
C ASN A 520 10.82 19.34 -6.71
N THR A 521 11.24 18.08 -6.79
CA THR A 521 10.38 16.91 -6.65
C THR A 521 10.33 16.48 -5.19
N VAL A 522 9.11 16.36 -4.64
CA VAL A 522 8.88 15.79 -3.31
C VAL A 522 8.29 14.40 -3.47
N THR A 523 8.96 13.39 -2.93
CA THR A 523 8.48 12.00 -2.98
C THR A 523 7.76 11.64 -1.68
N SER A 524 6.46 11.36 -1.76
CA SER A 524 5.65 10.91 -0.63
C SER A 524 5.41 9.41 -0.72
N VAL A 525 5.61 8.69 0.38
CA VAL A 525 5.53 7.23 0.45
C VAL A 525 4.55 6.82 1.54
N LEU A 526 3.49 6.11 1.16
CA LEU A 526 2.60 5.40 2.08
C LEU A 526 3.02 3.94 2.14
N VAL A 527 3.24 3.46 3.37
CA VAL A 527 3.49 2.05 3.66
C VAL A 527 2.65 1.66 4.85
N ASP A 528 1.68 0.78 4.63
CA ASP A 528 0.91 0.15 5.70
C ASP A 528 0.11 -1.05 5.15
N ALA A 529 0.68 -2.26 5.21
CA ALA A 529 -0.06 -3.47 4.87
C ALA A 529 -0.79 -4.11 6.05
N GLN A 530 -1.04 -3.38 7.13
CA GLN A 530 -1.71 -3.92 8.30
C GLN A 530 -3.03 -4.59 7.94
N GLY A 531 -3.90 -3.88 7.21
CA GLY A 531 -5.22 -4.38 6.83
C GLY A 531 -5.17 -5.78 6.23
N SER A 532 -4.23 -6.03 5.33
CA SER A 532 -4.07 -7.30 4.60
C SER A 532 -3.21 -8.33 5.31
N MET A 533 -2.44 -7.90 6.30
CA MET A 533 -1.56 -8.78 7.06
C MET A 533 -2.08 -9.13 8.44
N MET A 534 -3.24 -8.62 8.89
CA MET A 534 -3.82 -8.84 10.23
C MET A 534 -3.83 -10.31 10.68
N THR A 535 -4.01 -11.26 9.76
CA THR A 535 -4.05 -12.72 10.05
C THR A 535 -2.68 -13.41 9.93
N SER A 536 -1.67 -12.71 9.40
CA SER A 536 -0.33 -13.22 9.15
C SER A 536 0.71 -12.65 10.12
N ALA A 537 1.98 -12.96 9.90
CA ALA A 537 3.05 -12.59 10.83
C ALA A 537 3.29 -11.07 10.96
N MET A 538 2.84 -10.24 10.00
CA MET A 538 3.14 -8.80 9.93
C MET A 538 4.64 -8.48 10.07
N ASN A 539 5.50 -9.41 9.68
CA ASN A 539 6.95 -9.28 9.78
C ASN A 539 7.50 -8.66 8.49
N THR A 540 7.11 -7.42 8.20
CA THR A 540 7.56 -6.67 7.03
C THR A 540 7.85 -5.21 7.37
N PHE A 541 8.83 -4.62 6.70
CA PHE A 541 9.15 -3.19 6.76
C PHE A 541 9.77 -2.75 5.45
N LEU A 542 9.65 -1.47 5.13
CA LEU A 542 10.20 -0.91 3.90
C LEU A 542 11.69 -0.64 4.07
N ILE A 543 12.51 -1.23 3.21
CA ILE A 543 13.92 -0.89 3.06
C ILE A 543 14.04 0.12 1.92
N VAL A 544 14.67 1.26 2.19
CA VAL A 544 15.01 2.27 1.19
C VAL A 544 16.53 2.33 1.06
N LYS A 545 17.08 1.81 -0.03
CA LYS A 545 18.52 1.85 -0.34
C LYS A 545 18.82 3.05 -1.23
N VAL A 546 19.76 3.90 -0.82
CA VAL A 546 20.11 5.14 -1.53
C VAL A 546 21.46 4.99 -2.21
N ASN A 547 21.55 5.38 -3.48
CA ASN A 547 22.81 5.58 -4.19
C ASN A 547 22.91 7.05 -4.64
N GLU A 548 23.83 7.80 -4.04
CA GLU A 548 24.05 9.22 -4.32
C GLU A 548 24.62 9.44 -5.71
N SER A 549 25.61 8.62 -6.10
CA SER A 549 26.29 8.79 -7.39
C SER A 549 25.39 8.57 -8.60
N LYS A 550 24.49 7.58 -8.51
CA LYS A 550 23.49 7.27 -9.54
C LYS A 550 22.21 8.09 -9.37
N LYS A 551 22.04 8.74 -8.22
CA LYS A 551 20.82 9.45 -7.82
C LYS A 551 19.59 8.56 -7.87
N THR A 552 19.70 7.35 -7.30
CA THR A 552 18.61 6.36 -7.28
C THR A 552 18.28 5.90 -5.87
N MET A 553 16.99 5.66 -5.62
CA MET A 553 16.49 4.99 -4.43
C MET A 553 15.75 3.71 -4.81
N SER A 554 16.15 2.59 -4.22
CA SER A 554 15.49 1.30 -4.37
C SER A 554 14.67 1.00 -3.13
N PHE A 555 13.40 0.68 -3.35
CA PHE A 555 12.41 0.37 -2.34
C PHE A 555 12.15 -1.14 -2.36
N CYS A 556 12.00 -1.74 -1.18
CA CYS A 556 11.60 -3.14 -1.03
C CYS A 556 10.84 -3.29 0.29
N TYR A 557 9.56 -3.66 0.23
CA TYR A 557 8.78 -3.99 1.43
C TYR A 557 9.13 -5.40 1.90
N TYR A 558 10.23 -5.49 2.65
CA TYR A 558 10.97 -6.71 2.90
C TYR A 558 10.42 -7.50 4.09
N SER A 559 10.40 -8.84 3.97
CA SER A 559 10.15 -9.75 5.09
C SER A 559 11.41 -10.52 5.50
N PRO A 560 11.93 -10.33 6.73
CA PRO A 560 13.05 -11.12 7.24
C PRO A 560 12.74 -12.61 7.42
N GLU A 561 11.48 -12.96 7.64
CA GLU A 561 11.04 -14.34 7.83
C GLU A 561 11.18 -15.15 6.55
N TYR A 562 10.87 -14.53 5.41
CA TYR A 562 10.87 -15.19 4.10
C TYR A 562 12.08 -14.85 3.23
N ASP A 563 12.87 -13.84 3.61
CA ASP A 563 13.95 -13.29 2.78
C ASP A 563 13.44 -12.90 1.38
N MET A 564 12.30 -12.21 1.36
CA MET A 564 11.54 -11.88 0.15
C MET A 564 10.88 -10.50 0.26
N CYS A 565 10.58 -9.89 -0.88
CA CYS A 565 9.76 -8.69 -0.95
C CYS A 565 8.28 -9.07 -0.92
N TYR A 566 7.47 -8.29 -0.20
CA TYR A 566 6.02 -8.39 -0.21
C TYR A 566 5.47 -7.88 -1.53
N ASN A 567 5.00 -8.79 -2.38
CA ASN A 567 4.56 -8.57 -3.77
C ASN A 567 5.54 -7.78 -4.67
N GLU A 568 5.28 -7.81 -5.98
CA GLU A 568 6.11 -7.14 -6.99
C GLU A 568 5.91 -5.62 -6.97
N GLN A 569 4.71 -5.18 -6.63
CA GLN A 569 4.30 -3.78 -6.59
C GLN A 569 5.02 -2.99 -5.47
N SER A 570 5.56 -3.67 -4.47
CA SER A 570 6.27 -3.04 -3.34
C SER A 570 7.80 -3.08 -3.47
N GLN A 571 8.32 -3.38 -4.65
CA GLN A 571 9.73 -3.18 -4.98
C GLN A 571 9.91 -2.48 -6.31
N PHE A 572 10.70 -1.41 -6.28
CA PHE A 572 10.97 -0.60 -7.44
C PHE A 572 12.16 0.32 -7.18
N THR A 573 12.74 0.89 -8.23
CA THR A 573 13.79 1.89 -8.14
C THR A 573 13.34 3.17 -8.82
N VAL A 574 13.49 4.29 -8.13
CA VAL A 574 13.19 5.63 -8.66
C VAL A 574 14.47 6.46 -8.75
N SER A 575 14.53 7.33 -9.75
CA SER A 575 15.53 8.41 -9.79
C SER A 575 15.09 9.53 -8.85
N PHE A 576 16.03 10.07 -8.09
CA PHE A 576 15.87 11.35 -7.39
C PHE A 576 16.72 12.45 -8.00
N ALA A 577 17.27 12.26 -9.20
CA ALA A 577 18.00 13.29 -9.91
C ALA A 577 17.11 14.53 -10.11
N ASP A 578 17.43 15.59 -9.39
CA ASP A 578 16.64 16.82 -9.35
C ASP A 578 17.61 18.00 -9.27
N ALA A 579 17.62 18.83 -10.32
CA ALA A 579 18.48 20.01 -10.38
C ALA A 579 17.87 21.22 -9.65
N ALA A 580 16.56 21.18 -9.34
CA ALA A 580 15.87 22.22 -8.60
C ALA A 580 16.00 22.04 -7.07
N ASN A 581 16.28 20.82 -6.60
CA ASN A 581 16.60 20.57 -5.20
C ASN A 581 18.10 20.82 -4.93
N PRO A 582 18.48 21.87 -4.18
CA PRO A 582 19.89 22.22 -3.96
C PRO A 582 20.66 21.20 -3.11
N THR A 583 19.96 20.24 -2.50
CA THR A 583 20.52 19.20 -1.63
C THR A 583 20.68 17.85 -2.34
N VAL A 584 20.41 17.82 -3.65
CA VAL A 584 20.61 16.68 -4.55
C VAL A 584 21.79 16.97 -5.49
N GLY A 585 22.85 16.15 -5.44
CA GLY A 585 23.96 16.23 -6.42
C GLY A 585 25.36 16.34 -5.84
N ILE A 586 25.72 15.46 -4.90
CA ILE A 586 27.14 15.19 -4.59
C ILE A 586 27.79 14.48 -5.77
#